data_AF-A0A2W5QFS7-F1
#
_entry.id   AF-A0A2W5QFS7-F1
#
_cell.length_a   1.000
_cell.length_b   1.000
_cell.length_c   1.000
_cell.angle_alpha   90.00
_cell.angle_beta   90.00
_cell.angle_gamma   90.00
#
_symmetry.space_group_name_H-M   'P 1'
#
loop_
_entity.id
_entity.type
_entity.pdbx_description
1 polymer ?
#
loop_
_entity_poly.entity_id
_entity_poly.type
_entity_poly.pdbx_seq_one_letter_code
_entity_poly.pdbx_strand_id
1 'polypeptide(L)'
;AWLLACTLTAGWQKIFSADPKVGFLSHAARYTEGLANGVLVAPAKTPEAMARIVFNDRLDAGLCALFMFVVLSVLVYSVKACLAARAANRPTVHETPYEPLAAAPAR
;
A
#
# COMPACT_ATOMS: atom_id res chain seq x y z
N ALA A 1 1.95 12.69 -9.80
CA ALA A 1 1.89 13.24 -8.44
C ALA A 1 0.56 12.94 -7.74
N TRP A 2 -0.59 13.15 -8.40
CA TRP A 2 -1.92 12.95 -7.82
C TRP A 2 -2.12 11.61 -7.09
N LEU A 3 -1.79 10.49 -7.72
CA LEU A 3 -1.95 9.16 -7.11
C LEU A 3 -1.19 9.01 -5.79
N LEU A 4 0.08 9.42 -5.76
CA LEU A 4 0.90 9.37 -4.54
C LEU A 4 0.30 10.24 -3.44
N ALA A 5 -0.14 11.45 -3.78
CA ALA A 5 -0.77 12.35 -2.82
C ALA A 5 -2.04 11.72 -2.23
N CYS A 6 -2.93 11.19 -3.06
CA CYS A 6 -4.15 10.53 -2.61
C CYS A 6 -3.86 9.29 -1.76
N THR A 7 -3.00 8.39 -2.24
CA THR A 7 -2.72 7.12 -1.55
C THR A 7 -2.01 7.32 -0.22
N LEU A 8 -1.00 8.18 -0.18
CA LEU A 8 -0.24 8.43 1.05
C LEU A 8 -1.06 9.21 2.08
N THR A 9 -1.86 10.19 1.64
CA THR A 9 -2.74 10.95 2.55
C THR A 9 -3.84 10.05 3.10
N ALA A 10 -4.49 9.24 2.26
CA ALA A 10 -5.51 8.31 2.69
C ALA A 10 -4.96 7.24 3.63
N GLY A 11 -3.78 6.68 3.34
CA GLY A 11 -3.10 5.72 4.22
C GLY A 11 -2.74 6.33 5.57
N TRP A 12 -2.23 7.55 5.58
CA TRP A 12 -1.95 8.29 6.82
C TRP A 12 -3.21 8.49 7.67
N GLN A 13 -4.31 8.93 7.06
CA GLN A 13 -5.60 9.07 7.73
C GLN A 13 -6.12 7.73 8.25
N LYS A 14 -5.98 6.65 7.48
CA LYS A 14 -6.39 5.30 7.88
C LYS A 14 -5.64 4.78 9.10
N ILE A 15 -4.37 5.13 9.28
CA ILE A 15 -3.59 4.66 10.45
C ILE A 15 -3.81 5.58 11.66
N PHE A 16 -3.69 6.90 11.48
CA PHE A 16 -3.51 7.86 12.58
C PHE A 16 -4.71 8.79 12.84
N SER A 17 -5.79 8.72 12.07
CA SER A 17 -6.96 9.57 12.32
C SER A 17 -7.56 9.31 13.70
N ALA A 18 -7.85 10.38 14.44
CA ALA A 18 -8.53 10.32 15.72
C ALA A 18 -10.02 9.93 15.59
N ASP A 19 -10.62 10.11 14.40
CA ASP A 19 -12.00 9.68 14.14
C ASP A 19 -12.05 8.15 13.99
N PRO A 20 -12.75 7.41 14.88
CA PRO A 20 -12.89 5.96 14.80
C PRO A 20 -13.58 5.46 13.53
N LYS A 21 -14.29 6.34 12.79
CA LYS A 21 -14.88 5.98 11.49
C LYS A 21 -13.84 5.91 10.37
N VAL A 22 -12.70 6.55 10.56
CA VAL A 22 -11.63 6.64 9.56
C VAL A 22 -10.43 5.80 9.97
N GLY A 23 -9.93 6.02 11.19
CA GLY A 23 -8.67 5.46 11.68
C GLY A 23 -8.82 4.06 12.28
N PHE A 24 -7.95 3.14 11.88
CA PHE A 24 -7.92 1.78 12.41
C PHE A 24 -7.53 1.76 13.90
N LEU A 25 -6.52 2.54 14.30
CA LEU A 25 -6.06 2.56 15.69
C LEU A 25 -7.10 3.18 16.64
N SER A 26 -7.79 4.24 16.20
CA SER A 26 -8.87 4.86 16.98
C SER A 26 -10.13 3.98 17.03
N HIS A 27 -10.45 3.27 15.93
CA HIS A 27 -11.49 2.23 15.93
C HIS A 27 -11.16 1.12 16.93
N ALA A 28 -9.95 0.54 16.87
CA ALA A 28 -9.49 -0.48 17.80
C ALA A 28 -9.55 -0.01 19.27
N ALA A 29 -9.18 1.25 19.54
CA ALA A 29 -9.22 1.83 20.88
C ALA A 29 -10.65 1.86 21.45
N ARG A 30 -11.64 2.27 20.63
CA ARG A 30 -13.05 2.31 21.04
C ARG A 30 -13.59 0.94 21.45
N TYR A 31 -13.28 -0.12 20.70
CA TYR A 31 -13.73 -1.49 21.08
C TYR A 31 -12.95 -2.03 22.26
N THR A 32 -11.66 -1.68 22.39
CA THR A 32 -10.85 -2.06 23.55
C THR A 32 -11.39 -1.45 24.84
N GLU A 33 -11.79 -0.17 24.80
CA GLU A 33 -12.42 0.50 25.93
C GLU A 33 -13.80 -0.10 26.27
N GLY A 34 -14.61 -0.42 25.25
CA GLY A 34 -15.88 -1.12 25.46
C GLY A 34 -15.69 -2.47 26.15
N LEU A 35 -14.69 -3.25 25.72
CA LEU A 35 -14.30 -4.52 26.37
C LEU A 35 -13.89 -4.31 27.83
N ALA A 36 -13.07 -3.31 28.13
CA ALA A 36 -12.61 -3.02 29.48
C ALA A 36 -13.76 -2.61 30.42
N ASN A 37 -14.76 -1.89 29.89
CA ASN A 37 -15.92 -1.42 30.64
C ASN A 37 -17.09 -2.43 30.66
N GLY A 38 -16.96 -3.59 30.03
CA GLY A 38 -18.05 -4.58 29.90
C GLY A 38 -19.23 -4.10 29.04
N VAL A 39 -19.02 -3.08 28.21
CA VAL A 39 -20.04 -2.49 27.34
C VAL A 39 -19.91 -3.06 25.94
N LEU A 40 -20.96 -3.73 25.45
CA LEU A 40 -21.01 -4.18 24.07
C LEU A 40 -21.20 -3.00 23.13
N VAL A 41 -20.21 -2.76 22.28
CA VAL A 41 -20.26 -1.71 21.25
C VAL A 41 -20.81 -2.34 19.97
N ALA A 42 -21.99 -1.88 19.54
CA ALA A 42 -22.55 -2.26 18.25
C ALA A 42 -21.57 -1.93 17.10
N PRO A 43 -21.48 -2.77 16.05
CA PRO A 43 -22.37 -3.88 15.70
C PRO A 43 -21.97 -5.24 16.32
N ALA A 44 -20.92 -5.30 17.13
CA ALA A 44 -20.48 -6.54 17.75
C ALA A 44 -21.53 -7.05 18.75
N LYS A 45 -21.88 -8.34 18.64
CA LYS A 45 -22.91 -8.99 19.48
C LYS A 45 -22.32 -9.72 20.69
N THR A 46 -21.01 -9.98 20.69
CA THR A 46 -20.31 -10.67 21.78
C THR A 46 -18.95 -10.02 22.05
N PRO A 47 -18.39 -10.18 23.26
CA PRO A 47 -17.05 -9.68 23.59
C PRO A 47 -15.96 -10.27 22.68
N GLU A 48 -16.06 -11.55 22.33
CA GLU A 48 -15.08 -12.22 21.46
C GLU A 48 -15.10 -11.65 20.04
N ALA A 49 -16.26 -11.20 19.57
CA ALA A 49 -16.37 -10.48 18.30
C ALA A 49 -15.68 -9.11 18.38
N MET A 50 -15.82 -8.38 19.49
CA MET A 50 -15.11 -7.11 19.69
C MET A 50 -13.59 -7.31 19.73
N ALA A 51 -13.09 -8.34 20.42
CA ALA A 51 -11.67 -8.64 20.48
C ALA A 51 -11.10 -8.96 19.08
N ARG A 52 -11.87 -9.68 18.24
CA ARG A 52 -11.50 -9.92 16.84
C ARG A 52 -11.45 -8.64 16.01
N ILE A 53 -12.40 -7.71 16.20
CA ILE A 53 -12.38 -6.40 15.53
C ILE A 53 -11.10 -5.64 15.89
N VAL A 54 -10.76 -5.56 17.19
CA VAL A 54 -9.53 -4.90 17.66
C VAL A 54 -8.28 -5.51 17.02
N PHE A 55 -8.23 -6.85 16.92
CA PHE A 55 -7.10 -7.52 16.28
C PHE A 55 -7.00 -7.19 14.79
N ASN A 56 -8.13 -7.27 14.06
CA ASN A 56 -8.17 -6.97 12.63
C ASN A 56 -7.76 -5.52 12.35
N ASP A 57 -8.25 -4.55 13.14
CA ASP A 57 -7.86 -3.15 12.96
C ASP A 57 -6.35 -2.92 13.17
N ARG A 58 -5.74 -3.61 14.15
CA ARG A 58 -4.29 -3.52 14.37
C ARG A 58 -3.51 -4.15 13.22
N LEU A 59 -3.99 -5.27 12.70
CA LEU A 59 -3.42 -5.93 11.53
C LEU A 59 -3.53 -5.04 10.28
N ASP A 60 -4.69 -4.44 10.04
CA ASP A 60 -4.95 -3.52 8.92
C ASP A 60 -4.08 -2.27 9.01
N ALA A 61 -3.89 -1.71 10.21
CA ALA A 61 -2.96 -0.61 10.44
C ALA A 61 -1.52 -0.99 10.04
N GLY A 62 -1.07 -2.19 10.44
CA GLY A 62 0.25 -2.72 10.07
C GLY A 62 0.41 -2.96 8.57
N LEU A 63 -0.59 -3.59 7.94
CA LEU A 63 -0.59 -3.84 6.49
C LEU A 63 -0.64 -2.54 5.68
N CYS A 64 -1.42 -1.56 6.13
CA CYS A 64 -1.47 -0.24 5.51
C CYS A 64 -0.09 0.45 5.54
N ALA A 65 0.57 0.44 6.70
CA ALA A 65 1.92 1.00 6.84
C ALA A 65 2.92 0.27 5.93
N LEU A 66 2.84 -1.07 5.85
CA LEU A 66 3.69 -1.88 4.98
C LEU A 66 3.50 -1.51 3.50
N PHE A 67 2.27 -1.39 3.01
CA PHE A 67 2.03 -1.00 1.62
C PHE A 67 2.48 0.43 1.31
N MET A 68 2.27 1.38 2.23
CA MET A 68 2.82 2.73 2.08
C MET A 68 4.35 2.70 1.95
N PHE A 69 5.02 1.88 2.77
CA PHE A 69 6.47 1.69 2.68
C PHE A 69 6.91 1.12 1.33
N VAL A 70 6.20 0.12 0.80
CA VAL A 70 6.47 -0.46 -0.53
C VAL A 70 6.31 0.60 -1.63
N VAL A 71 5.24 1.39 -1.60
CA VAL A 71 5.00 2.48 -2.56
C VAL A 71 6.13 3.50 -2.55
N LEU A 72 6.56 3.94 -1.36
CA LEU A 72 7.68 4.88 -1.22
C LEU A 72 9.00 4.27 -1.72
N SER A 73 9.23 2.99 -1.47
CA SER A 73 10.42 2.27 -1.97
C SER A 73 10.45 2.24 -3.50
N VAL A 74 9.34 1.86 -4.14
CA VAL A 74 9.21 1.85 -5.60
C VAL A 74 9.41 3.26 -6.18
N LEU A 75 8.87 4.29 -5.54
CA LEU A 75 9.05 5.68 -5.95
C LEU A 75 10.54 6.07 -5.93
N VAL A 76 11.26 5.75 -4.86
CA VAL A 76 12.70 6.04 -4.75
C VAL A 76 13.50 5.33 -5.85
N TYR A 77 13.27 4.02 -6.05
CA TYR A 77 13.99 3.28 -7.09
C TYR A 77 13.64 3.76 -8.50
N SER A 78 12.37 4.10 -8.75
CA SER A 78 11.93 4.69 -10.02
C SER A 78 12.63 6.01 -10.31
N VAL A 79 12.69 6.92 -9.33
CA VAL A 79 13.39 8.20 -9.49
C VAL A 79 14.88 7.97 -9.78
N LYS A 80 15.53 7.08 -9.03
CA LYS A 80 16.95 6.72 -9.29
C LYS A 80 17.14 6.19 -10.71
N ALA A 81 16.28 5.28 -11.17
CA ALA A 81 16.35 4.72 -12.51
C ALA A 81 16.14 5.79 -13.59
N CYS A 82 15.15 6.68 -13.43
CA CYS A 82 14.91 7.78 -14.36
C CYS A 82 16.10 8.75 -14.44
N LEU A 83 16.71 9.09 -13.30
CA LEU A 83 17.88 9.96 -13.27
C LEU A 83 19.09 9.30 -13.94
N ALA A 84 19.32 8.01 -13.69
CA ALA A 84 20.40 7.26 -14.33
C ALA A 84 20.20 7.16 -15.85
N ALA A 85 18.97 6.88 -16.30
CA ALA A 85 18.63 6.84 -17.73
C ALA A 85 18.80 8.21 -18.39
N ARG A 86 18.39 9.30 -17.73
CA ARG A 86 18.57 10.67 -18.25
C ARG A 86 20.04 11.08 -18.35
N ALA A 87 20.91 10.57 -17.48
CA ALA A 87 22.34 10.85 -17.51
C ALA A 87 23.11 9.97 -18.52
N ALA A 88 22.48 8.94 -19.08
CA ALA A 88 23.11 8.07 -20.06
C ALA A 88 23.24 8.78 -21.42
N ASN A 89 24.47 9.03 -21.85
CA ASN A 89 24.77 9.64 -23.16
C ASN A 89 24.79 8.64 -24.32
N ARG A 90 24.39 7.39 -24.09
CA ARG A 90 24.36 6.31 -25.08
C ARG A 90 23.15 5.41 -24.86
N PRO A 91 22.60 4.77 -25.92
CA PRO A 91 21.54 3.78 -25.77
C PRO A 91 21.94 2.68 -24.78
N THR A 92 21.08 2.40 -23.81
CA THR A 92 21.27 1.31 -22.82
C THR A 92 20.39 0.10 -23.13
N VAL A 93 19.86 0.01 -24.35
CA VAL A 93 19.00 -1.09 -24.79
C VAL A 93 19.83 -2.36 -24.97
N HIS A 94 19.26 -3.50 -24.57
CA HIS A 94 19.83 -4.82 -24.79
C HIS A 94 18.90 -5.58 -25.73
N GLU A 95 19.12 -5.39 -27.03
CA GLU A 95 18.35 -6.03 -28.09
C GLU A 95 18.95 -7.40 -28.44
N THR A 96 18.12 -8.32 -28.95
CA THR A 96 18.61 -9.56 -29.54
C THR A 96 19.39 -9.27 -30.82
N PRO A 97 20.39 -10.10 -31.19
CA PRO A 97 21.03 -9.99 -32.50
C PRO A 97 19.99 -9.99 -33.62
N TYR A 98 20.27 -9.24 -34.69
CA TYR A 98 19.42 -9.21 -35.87
C TYR A 98 19.35 -10.60 -36.50
N GLU A 99 18.13 -11.15 -36.61
CA GLU A 99 17.84 -12.38 -37.35
C GLU A 99 17.25 -12.03 -38.73
N PRO A 100 17.96 -12.31 -39.84
CA PRO A 100 17.45 -12.04 -41.17
C PRO A 100 16.23 -12.92 -41.48
N LEU A 101 15.20 -12.34 -42.09
CA LEU A 101 14.10 -13.11 -42.67
C LEU A 101 14.64 -14.02 -43.78
N ALA A 102 14.26 -15.30 -43.74
CA ALA A 102 14.59 -16.24 -44.82
C ALA A 102 14.07 -15.71 -46.16
N ALA A 103 14.92 -15.75 -47.19
CA ALA A 103 14.52 -15.32 -48.53
C ALA A 103 13.30 -16.14 -49.00
N ALA A 104 12.28 -15.45 -49.49
CA ALA A 104 11.12 -16.12 -50.09
C ALA A 104 11.59 -16.97 -51.28
N PRO A 105 11.09 -18.21 -51.45
CA PRO A 105 11.50 -19.06 -52.56
C PRO A 105 11.18 -18.37 -53.89
N ALA A 106 12.14 -18.40 -54.82
CA ALA A 106 11.95 -17.92 -56.18
C ALA A 106 10.83 -18.73 -56.86
N ARG A 107 9.88 -18.04 -57.48
CA ARG A 107 8.79 -18.64 -58.26
C ARG A 107 9.28 -19.22 -59.57
#